data_AF-A0A820VAY4-F1
#
_entry.id   AF-A0A820VAY4-F1
#
_cell.length_a   1.000
_cell.length_b   1.000
_cell.length_c   1.000
_cell.angle_alpha   90.00
_cell.angle_beta   90.00
_cell.angle_gamma   90.00
#
_symmetry.space_group_name_H-M   'P 1'
#
loop_
_entity.id
_entity.type
_entity.pdbx_description
1 polymer ?
#
loop_
_entity_poly.entity_id
_entity_poly.type
_entity_poly.pdbx_seq_one_letter_code
_entity_poly.pdbx_strand_id
1 'polypeptide(L)'
;MPLHNQYTNAELPYLSLKTHCGLTVKDILQLVGSSILPLMLGIFTVIITLHQQTITTQQRLEDRKLAKEQREQDLNISREQRLQDLNMLAIQREHDLNISREQRQLDKDIAEAKRIQDDLIAEKQRNMSEQQRAHELNIAQKQLRDSVLVTYMNDIGLLLKSNNGSLTSDPVTAIIARAKTLTAIQQLDATRNAFVIRFLYEAKQLTSGANPLDISDAELTGIDLSSEMIFHRKLHNLSLTGAILRNVSFCKRDLSYANFSGSDLTDAQFIESKMHNVDLSRSTIVRTDFTKADLQYSSFYDVHSRRTIFRNVYLMNATFISSSLQQAVFINCMCQNVNFRSANLKHADFSGAKLKGSIFTETHLERTNFSRVNLSGMTFYNINLLESNFTDSSCVGTVFARAIIAVT
;
A
#
# COMPACT_ATOMS: atom_id res chain seq x y z
N MET A 1 -18.85 56.03 -79.82
CA MET A 1 -18.00 57.24 -80.02
C MET A 1 -16.56 56.87 -79.68
N PRO A 2 -15.56 57.50 -80.32
CA PRO A 2 -15.43 57.86 -81.73
C PRO A 2 -14.21 57.09 -82.33
N LEU A 3 -13.65 57.27 -83.54
CA LEU A 3 -13.61 58.31 -84.60
C LEU A 3 -13.77 57.57 -85.98
N HIS A 4 -14.25 58.14 -87.10
CA HIS A 4 -13.70 59.24 -87.93
C HIS A 4 -12.24 59.02 -88.39
N ASN A 5 -11.84 59.22 -89.65
CA ASN A 5 -12.53 59.74 -90.85
C ASN A 5 -11.96 59.03 -92.14
N GLN A 6 -12.06 59.42 -93.42
CA GLN A 6 -12.47 60.64 -94.14
C GLN A 6 -12.93 60.30 -95.60
N TYR A 7 -13.19 61.33 -96.44
CA TYR A 7 -13.43 61.28 -97.89
C TYR A 7 -12.34 62.04 -98.67
N THR A 8 -12.20 61.78 -99.98
CA THR A 8 -11.70 62.77 -100.96
C THR A 8 -12.25 62.51 -102.38
N ASN A 9 -12.52 63.59 -103.13
CA ASN A 9 -13.00 63.59 -104.53
C ASN A 9 -11.98 64.30 -105.44
N ALA A 10 -11.85 63.88 -106.71
CA ALA A 10 -11.42 64.64 -107.90
C ALA A 10 -11.30 63.67 -109.10
N GLU A 11 -11.50 64.03 -110.38
CA GLU A 11 -12.11 65.20 -111.03
C GLU A 11 -12.53 64.81 -112.47
N LEU A 12 -13.29 65.66 -113.17
CA LEU A 12 -13.69 65.48 -114.58
C LEU A 12 -13.35 66.74 -115.41
N PRO A 13 -12.81 66.58 -116.63
CA PRO A 13 -12.95 67.57 -117.68
C PRO A 13 -13.67 67.03 -118.92
N TYR A 14 -14.59 67.84 -119.46
CA TYR A 14 -15.17 67.65 -120.78
C TYR A 14 -14.14 67.94 -121.89
N LEU A 15 -14.32 67.34 -123.06
CA LEU A 15 -14.01 68.03 -124.32
C LEU A 15 -15.07 67.74 -125.38
N SER A 16 -15.54 68.78 -126.06
CA SER A 16 -16.48 68.72 -127.16
C SER A 16 -15.83 69.25 -128.43
N LEU A 17 -16.14 68.66 -129.59
CA LEU A 17 -15.91 69.27 -130.90
C LEU A 17 -16.71 68.54 -131.99
N LYS A 18 -17.55 69.30 -132.70
CA LYS A 18 -18.00 68.98 -134.07
C LYS A 18 -17.01 69.66 -135.03
N THR A 19 -16.78 69.10 -136.23
CA THR A 19 -17.34 69.66 -137.48
C THR A 19 -16.95 68.87 -138.74
N HIS A 20 -17.90 68.86 -139.68
CA HIS A 20 -17.76 68.78 -141.14
C HIS A 20 -16.45 68.28 -141.77
N CYS A 21 -16.45 67.02 -142.21
CA CYS A 21 -16.08 66.70 -143.60
C CYS A 21 -16.69 65.37 -144.08
N GLY A 22 -17.80 65.42 -144.84
CA GLY A 22 -18.34 64.29 -145.63
C GLY A 22 -18.92 63.10 -144.85
N LEU A 23 -18.04 62.26 -144.27
CA LEU A 23 -18.36 61.06 -143.47
C LEU A 23 -17.36 60.99 -142.30
N THR A 24 -17.84 60.81 -141.06
CA THR A 24 -16.94 60.83 -139.87
C THR A 24 -17.40 59.94 -138.72
N VAL A 25 -16.47 59.13 -138.22
CA VAL A 25 -16.40 58.48 -136.89
C VAL A 25 -17.49 57.44 -136.55
N LYS A 26 -18.77 57.70 -136.82
CA LYS A 26 -19.88 56.82 -136.42
C LYS A 26 -19.72 55.41 -137.01
N ASP A 27 -19.32 55.34 -138.28
CA ASP A 27 -19.21 54.10 -139.04
C ASP A 27 -17.99 53.24 -138.64
N ILE A 28 -16.97 53.86 -138.05
CA ILE A 28 -15.78 53.16 -137.51
C ILE A 28 -16.04 52.66 -136.08
N LEU A 29 -16.70 53.48 -135.23
CA LEU A 29 -17.07 53.04 -133.88
C LEU A 29 -18.10 51.90 -133.88
N GLN A 30 -18.97 51.81 -134.90
CA GLN A 30 -19.86 50.66 -135.08
C GLN A 30 -19.16 49.36 -135.48
N LEU A 31 -17.90 49.40 -135.95
CA LEU A 31 -17.19 48.21 -136.42
C LEU A 31 -16.30 47.52 -135.37
N VAL A 32 -15.97 48.20 -134.26
CA VAL A 32 -14.99 47.70 -133.26
C VAL A 32 -15.54 47.69 -131.82
N GLY A 33 -16.47 48.58 -131.47
CA GLY A 33 -16.89 48.76 -130.08
C GLY A 33 -17.76 47.63 -129.48
N SER A 34 -18.45 46.85 -130.31
CA SER A 34 -19.55 45.95 -129.89
C SER A 34 -19.13 44.54 -129.49
N SER A 35 -17.91 44.08 -129.85
CA SER A 35 -17.57 42.64 -129.79
C SER A 35 -16.60 42.24 -128.67
N ILE A 36 -15.69 43.12 -128.24
CA ILE A 36 -14.59 42.75 -127.33
C ILE A 36 -14.89 43.14 -125.87
N LEU A 37 -15.48 44.31 -125.65
CA LEU A 37 -15.78 44.81 -124.30
C LEU A 37 -16.72 43.90 -123.50
N PRO A 38 -17.82 43.34 -124.09
CA PRO A 38 -18.70 42.42 -123.36
C PRO A 38 -18.01 41.10 -123.00
N LEU A 39 -17.12 40.60 -123.87
CA LEU A 39 -16.41 39.35 -123.65
C LEU A 39 -15.39 39.47 -122.50
N MET A 40 -14.63 40.57 -122.48
CA MET A 40 -13.68 40.86 -121.41
C MET A 40 -14.38 41.10 -120.06
N LEU A 41 -15.48 41.87 -120.02
CA LEU A 41 -16.29 42.01 -118.80
C LEU A 41 -16.91 40.68 -118.36
N GLY A 42 -17.37 39.84 -119.29
CA GLY A 42 -17.90 38.51 -118.99
C GLY A 42 -16.86 37.60 -118.35
N ILE A 43 -15.66 37.55 -118.91
CA ILE A 43 -14.54 36.77 -118.34
C ILE A 43 -14.13 37.33 -116.97
N PHE A 44 -14.02 38.65 -116.82
CA PHE A 44 -13.65 39.26 -115.53
C PHE A 44 -14.71 39.05 -114.45
N THR A 45 -15.99 39.16 -114.78
CA THR A 45 -17.09 38.88 -113.83
C THR A 45 -17.18 37.39 -113.49
N VAL A 46 -16.96 36.47 -114.43
CA VAL A 46 -16.86 35.03 -114.14
C VAL A 46 -15.68 34.72 -113.22
N ILE A 47 -14.50 35.29 -113.47
CA ILE A 47 -13.31 35.11 -112.62
C ILE A 47 -13.55 35.70 -111.22
N ILE A 48 -14.10 36.92 -111.11
CA ILE A 48 -14.45 37.52 -109.82
C ILE A 48 -15.49 36.67 -109.09
N THR A 49 -16.52 36.17 -109.78
CA THR A 49 -17.57 35.34 -109.17
C THR A 49 -17.02 34.00 -108.68
N LEU A 50 -16.15 33.33 -109.46
CA LEU A 50 -15.48 32.09 -109.05
C LEU A 50 -14.50 32.31 -107.90
N HIS A 51 -13.77 33.43 -107.89
CA HIS A 51 -12.86 33.78 -106.81
C HIS A 51 -13.62 34.13 -105.52
N GLN A 52 -14.72 34.90 -105.62
CA GLN A 52 -15.63 35.15 -104.51
C GLN A 52 -16.31 33.86 -104.01
N GLN A 53 -16.71 32.93 -104.89
CA GLN A 53 -17.21 31.61 -104.47
C GLN A 53 -16.13 30.79 -103.76
N THR A 54 -14.87 30.86 -104.21
CA THR A 54 -13.74 30.18 -103.56
C THR A 54 -13.47 30.78 -102.18
N ILE A 55 -13.40 32.10 -102.05
CA ILE A 55 -13.28 32.79 -100.75
C ILE A 55 -14.47 32.45 -99.83
N THR A 56 -15.71 32.52 -100.34
CA THR A 56 -16.91 32.22 -99.54
C THR A 56 -16.95 30.74 -99.12
N THR A 57 -16.43 29.81 -99.93
CA THR A 57 -16.36 28.39 -99.55
C THR A 57 -15.20 28.10 -98.61
N GLN A 58 -14.06 28.81 -98.72
CA GLN A 58 -12.98 28.75 -97.74
C GLN A 58 -13.43 29.30 -96.39
N GLN A 59 -14.04 30.49 -96.34
CA GLN A 59 -14.62 31.07 -95.14
C GLN A 59 -15.63 30.12 -94.48
N ARG A 60 -16.61 29.60 -95.24
CA ARG A 60 -17.57 28.59 -94.75
C ARG A 60 -16.93 27.29 -94.27
N LEU A 61 -15.70 26.98 -94.67
CA LEU A 61 -14.97 25.79 -94.25
C LEU A 61 -14.10 26.07 -93.01
N GLU A 62 -13.60 27.29 -92.85
CA GLU A 62 -12.99 27.81 -91.61
C GLU A 62 -14.04 28.02 -90.51
N ASP A 63 -15.19 28.65 -90.81
CA ASP A 63 -16.35 28.74 -89.91
C ASP A 63 -16.77 27.36 -89.39
N ARG A 64 -16.73 26.34 -90.26
CA ARG A 64 -17.06 24.94 -89.93
C ARG A 64 -15.94 24.20 -89.17
N LYS A 65 -14.70 24.67 -89.21
CA LYS A 65 -13.61 24.20 -88.33
C LYS A 65 -13.75 24.87 -86.97
N LEU A 66 -13.83 26.19 -86.93
CA LEU A 66 -13.98 26.98 -85.71
C LEU A 66 -15.22 26.54 -84.91
N ALA A 67 -16.37 26.37 -85.55
CA ALA A 67 -17.58 25.87 -84.89
C ALA A 67 -17.51 24.38 -84.47
N LYS A 68 -16.54 23.59 -84.95
CA LYS A 68 -16.23 22.26 -84.41
C LYS A 68 -15.29 22.36 -83.22
N GLU A 69 -14.20 23.11 -83.35
CA GLU A 69 -13.19 23.32 -82.30
C GLU A 69 -13.82 23.97 -81.06
N GLN A 70 -14.65 25.00 -81.23
CA GLN A 70 -15.44 25.63 -80.17
C GLN A 70 -16.36 24.62 -79.48
N ARG A 71 -17.09 23.81 -80.26
CA ARG A 71 -18.01 22.79 -79.74
C ARG A 71 -17.29 21.64 -79.04
N GLU A 72 -16.04 21.36 -79.41
CA GLU A 72 -15.16 20.38 -78.77
C GLU A 72 -14.53 20.95 -77.49
N GLN A 73 -14.19 22.25 -77.46
CA GLN A 73 -13.86 22.97 -76.23
C GLN A 73 -15.04 22.95 -75.24
N ASP A 74 -16.26 23.31 -75.66
CA ASP A 74 -17.45 23.26 -74.80
C ASP A 74 -17.69 21.85 -74.22
N LEU A 75 -17.48 20.81 -75.03
CA LEU A 75 -17.58 19.41 -74.62
C LEU A 75 -16.49 19.00 -73.61
N ASN A 76 -15.27 19.52 -73.76
CA ASN A 76 -14.17 19.25 -72.84
C ASN A 76 -14.33 20.03 -71.54
N ILE A 77 -14.73 21.31 -71.57
CA ILE A 77 -15.07 22.10 -70.38
C ILE A 77 -16.21 21.42 -69.59
N SER A 78 -17.26 20.95 -70.27
CA SER A 78 -18.37 20.22 -69.63
C SER A 78 -17.94 18.86 -69.05
N ARG A 79 -16.94 18.20 -69.64
CA ARG A 79 -16.32 16.98 -69.08
C ARG A 79 -15.46 17.28 -67.86
N GLU A 80 -14.65 18.33 -67.91
CA GLU A 80 -13.80 18.76 -66.79
C GLU A 80 -14.64 19.20 -65.58
N GLN A 81 -15.70 19.97 -65.80
CA GLN A 81 -16.67 20.32 -64.75
C GLN A 81 -17.30 19.07 -64.12
N ARG A 82 -17.78 18.11 -64.93
CA ARG A 82 -18.30 16.83 -64.40
C ARG A 82 -17.25 16.02 -63.63
N LEU A 83 -15.98 16.07 -64.03
CA LEU A 83 -14.87 15.42 -63.31
C LEU A 83 -14.57 16.14 -61.99
N GLN A 84 -14.64 17.47 -61.95
CA GLN A 84 -14.53 18.26 -60.71
C GLN A 84 -15.70 17.98 -59.76
N ASP A 85 -16.94 17.96 -60.26
CA ASP A 85 -18.13 17.60 -59.48
C ASP A 85 -18.02 16.18 -58.89
N LEU A 86 -17.61 15.20 -59.70
CA LEU A 86 -17.41 13.82 -59.25
C LEU A 86 -16.29 13.69 -58.22
N ASN A 87 -15.17 14.40 -58.39
CA ASN A 87 -14.09 14.42 -57.40
C ASN A 87 -14.53 15.10 -56.10
N MET A 88 -15.26 16.21 -56.16
CA MET A 88 -15.82 16.87 -54.97
C MET A 88 -16.80 15.97 -54.22
N LEU A 89 -17.69 15.27 -54.95
CA LEU A 89 -18.60 14.28 -54.36
C LEU A 89 -17.86 13.08 -53.75
N ALA A 90 -16.74 12.65 -54.34
CA ALA A 90 -15.89 11.59 -53.78
C ALA A 90 -15.20 12.04 -52.49
N ILE A 91 -14.59 13.23 -52.48
CA ILE A 91 -13.93 13.83 -51.30
C ILE A 91 -14.94 14.04 -50.17
N GLN A 92 -16.11 14.61 -50.46
CA GLN A 92 -17.18 14.81 -49.49
C GLN A 92 -17.61 13.47 -48.87
N ARG A 93 -17.81 12.43 -49.71
CA ARG A 93 -18.21 11.10 -49.25
C ARG A 93 -17.13 10.42 -48.40
N GLU A 94 -15.85 10.60 -48.71
CA GLU A 94 -14.75 10.06 -47.89
C GLU A 94 -14.67 10.79 -46.54
N HIS A 95 -14.81 12.11 -46.54
CA HIS A 95 -14.87 12.94 -45.34
C HIS A 95 -16.03 12.52 -44.41
N ASP A 96 -17.24 12.39 -44.95
CA ASP A 96 -18.43 11.95 -44.21
C ASP A 96 -18.28 10.50 -43.69
N LEU A 97 -17.62 9.62 -44.44
CA LEU A 97 -17.28 8.26 -43.99
C LEU A 97 -16.24 8.26 -42.86
N ASN A 98 -15.27 9.17 -42.88
CA ASN A 98 -14.28 9.31 -41.81
C ASN A 98 -14.90 9.86 -40.52
N ILE A 99 -15.75 10.90 -40.61
CA ILE A 99 -16.56 11.36 -39.47
C ILE A 99 -17.41 10.20 -38.91
N SER A 100 -18.06 9.40 -39.76
CA SER A 100 -18.84 8.24 -39.30
C SER A 100 -17.99 7.12 -38.69
N ARG A 101 -16.70 7.01 -39.03
CA ARG A 101 -15.75 6.07 -38.40
C ARG A 101 -15.30 6.58 -37.04
N GLU A 102 -14.92 7.86 -36.95
CA GLU A 102 -14.46 8.51 -35.72
C GLU A 102 -15.57 8.54 -34.66
N GLN A 103 -16.79 8.94 -35.03
CA GLN A 103 -17.95 8.91 -34.13
C GLN A 103 -18.20 7.49 -33.59
N ARG A 104 -18.17 6.47 -34.44
CA ARG A 104 -18.33 5.07 -34.02
C ARG A 104 -17.20 4.54 -33.14
N GLN A 105 -16.03 5.17 -33.14
CA GLN A 105 -14.95 4.81 -32.22
C GLN A 105 -15.16 5.53 -30.89
N LEU A 106 -15.43 6.84 -30.92
CA LEU A 106 -15.79 7.63 -29.74
C LEU A 106 -16.98 7.01 -28.96
N ASP A 107 -18.02 6.54 -29.67
CA ASP A 107 -19.18 5.87 -29.08
C ASP A 107 -18.80 4.56 -28.34
N LYS A 108 -17.79 3.82 -28.83
CA LYS A 108 -17.26 2.64 -28.13
C LYS A 108 -16.42 3.05 -26.93
N ASP A 109 -15.53 4.02 -27.10
CA ASP A 109 -14.61 4.46 -26.06
C ASP A 109 -15.40 5.03 -24.86
N ILE A 110 -16.49 5.76 -25.12
CA ILE A 110 -17.47 6.20 -24.11
C ILE A 110 -18.18 5.00 -23.47
N ALA A 111 -18.60 3.99 -24.24
CA ALA A 111 -19.26 2.81 -23.70
C ALA A 111 -18.33 1.93 -22.84
N GLU A 112 -17.04 1.85 -23.18
CA GLU A 112 -16.01 1.15 -22.41
C GLU A 112 -15.64 1.91 -21.14
N ALA A 113 -15.37 3.22 -21.23
CA ALA A 113 -15.13 4.07 -20.08
C ALA A 113 -16.30 4.04 -19.07
N LYS A 114 -17.53 4.01 -19.58
CA LYS A 114 -18.73 3.87 -18.73
C LYS A 114 -18.79 2.51 -18.02
N ARG A 115 -18.48 1.39 -18.70
CA ARG A 115 -18.41 0.07 -18.05
C ARG A 115 -17.39 0.05 -16.93
N ILE A 116 -16.18 0.56 -17.19
CA ILE A 116 -15.11 0.66 -16.19
C ILE A 116 -15.56 1.52 -14.99
N GLN A 117 -16.29 2.62 -15.22
CA GLN A 117 -16.86 3.44 -14.16
C GLN A 117 -17.95 2.69 -13.36
N ASP A 118 -18.87 2.00 -14.02
CA ASP A 118 -19.96 1.25 -13.38
C ASP A 118 -19.38 0.07 -12.55
N ASP A 119 -18.36 -0.64 -13.05
CA ASP A 119 -17.65 -1.70 -12.33
C ASP A 119 -16.87 -1.15 -11.11
N LEU A 120 -16.18 -0.01 -11.25
CA LEU A 120 -15.46 0.64 -10.14
C LEU A 120 -16.42 1.12 -9.04
N ILE A 121 -17.62 1.59 -9.42
CA ILE A 121 -18.69 1.95 -8.47
C ILE A 121 -19.18 0.68 -7.74
N ALA A 122 -19.40 -0.42 -8.45
CA ALA A 122 -19.83 -1.69 -7.86
C ALA A 122 -18.77 -2.28 -6.91
N GLU A 123 -17.48 -2.23 -7.27
CA GLU A 123 -16.37 -2.66 -6.39
C GLU A 123 -16.31 -1.80 -5.12
N LYS A 124 -16.36 -0.46 -5.26
CA LYS A 124 -16.38 0.45 -4.13
C LYS A 124 -17.56 0.19 -3.18
N GLN A 125 -18.73 -0.14 -3.72
CA GLN A 125 -19.90 -0.51 -2.91
C GLN A 125 -19.69 -1.83 -2.15
N ARG A 126 -19.11 -2.86 -2.78
CA ARG A 126 -18.75 -4.12 -2.11
C ARG A 126 -17.75 -3.87 -0.98
N ASN A 127 -16.66 -3.16 -1.26
CA ASN A 127 -15.59 -2.88 -0.30
C ASN A 127 -16.12 -2.08 0.92
N MET A 128 -17.03 -1.11 0.72
CA MET A 128 -17.68 -0.41 1.83
C MET A 128 -18.64 -1.32 2.63
N SER A 129 -19.39 -2.20 1.96
CA SER A 129 -20.31 -3.14 2.63
C SER A 129 -19.56 -4.19 3.47
N GLU A 130 -18.43 -4.69 2.98
CA GLU A 130 -17.56 -5.60 3.74
C GLU A 130 -16.94 -4.92 4.97
N GLN A 131 -16.47 -3.66 4.82
CA GLN A 131 -15.98 -2.87 5.95
C GLN A 131 -17.07 -2.57 6.99
N GLN A 132 -18.30 -2.25 6.55
CA GLN A 132 -19.45 -2.07 7.44
C GLN A 132 -19.78 -3.36 8.20
N ARG A 133 -19.90 -4.49 7.50
CA ARG A 133 -20.16 -5.80 8.11
C ARG A 133 -19.07 -6.21 9.11
N ALA A 134 -17.80 -5.93 8.80
CA ALA A 134 -16.69 -6.18 9.72
C ALA A 134 -16.78 -5.27 10.96
N HIS A 135 -17.17 -4.01 10.79
CA HIS A 135 -17.36 -3.07 11.90
C HIS A 135 -18.54 -3.47 12.81
N GLU A 136 -19.67 -3.86 12.22
CA GLU A 136 -20.85 -4.38 12.94
C GLU A 136 -20.53 -5.66 13.72
N LEU A 137 -19.80 -6.59 13.13
CA LEU A 137 -19.36 -7.82 13.82
C LEU A 137 -18.46 -7.49 15.02
N ASN A 138 -17.54 -6.53 14.88
CA ASN A 138 -16.70 -6.07 15.98
C ASN A 138 -17.53 -5.40 17.09
N ILE A 139 -18.54 -4.61 16.76
CA ILE A 139 -19.48 -4.02 17.74
C ILE A 139 -20.26 -5.12 18.47
N ALA A 140 -20.82 -6.10 17.75
CA ALA A 140 -21.58 -7.20 18.33
C ALA A 140 -20.73 -8.07 19.26
N GLN A 141 -19.50 -8.42 18.86
CA GLN A 141 -18.54 -9.13 19.72
C GLN A 141 -18.15 -8.31 20.96
N LYS A 142 -17.97 -6.99 20.80
CA LYS A 142 -17.68 -6.09 21.92
C LYS A 142 -18.84 -6.08 22.94
N GLN A 143 -20.07 -5.91 22.47
CA GLN A 143 -21.29 -5.91 23.28
C GLN A 143 -21.52 -7.26 23.99
N LEU A 144 -21.26 -8.39 23.31
CA LEU A 144 -21.31 -9.72 23.91
C LEU A 144 -20.35 -9.84 25.10
N ARG A 145 -19.09 -9.40 24.94
CA ARG A 145 -18.10 -9.41 26.02
C ARG A 145 -18.45 -8.44 27.15
N ASP A 146 -19.03 -7.27 26.86
CA ASP A 146 -19.55 -6.37 27.90
C ASP A 146 -20.70 -7.02 28.70
N SER A 147 -21.60 -7.75 28.03
CA SER A 147 -22.69 -8.50 28.68
C SER A 147 -22.17 -9.62 29.58
N VAL A 148 -21.16 -10.39 29.14
CA VAL A 148 -20.49 -11.41 29.96
C VAL A 148 -19.85 -10.79 31.20
N LEU A 149 -19.15 -9.65 31.05
CA LEU A 149 -18.50 -8.97 32.17
C LEU A 149 -19.54 -8.45 33.20
N VAL A 150 -20.62 -7.82 32.74
CA VAL A 150 -21.70 -7.34 33.62
C VAL A 150 -22.39 -8.49 34.36
N THR A 151 -22.66 -9.60 33.65
CA THR A 151 -23.25 -10.81 34.26
C THR A 151 -22.34 -11.38 35.34
N TYR A 152 -21.04 -11.52 35.04
CA TYR A 152 -20.05 -11.99 36.00
C TYR A 152 -19.94 -11.10 37.24
N MET A 153 -19.88 -9.77 37.06
CA MET A 153 -19.79 -8.81 38.17
C MET A 153 -21.03 -8.85 39.07
N ASN A 154 -22.22 -9.03 38.49
CA ASN A 154 -23.46 -9.21 39.25
C ASN A 154 -23.44 -10.52 40.05
N ASP A 155 -23.09 -11.64 39.41
CA ASP A 155 -23.04 -12.96 40.05
C ASP A 155 -22.07 -12.99 41.24
N ILE A 156 -20.82 -12.54 41.05
CA ILE A 156 -19.82 -12.52 42.11
C ILE A 156 -20.14 -11.46 43.17
N GLY A 157 -20.71 -10.32 42.76
CA GLY A 157 -21.21 -9.31 43.70
C GLY A 157 -22.31 -9.84 44.62
N LEU A 158 -23.21 -10.70 44.11
CA LEU A 158 -24.20 -11.39 44.92
C LEU A 158 -23.57 -12.43 45.86
N LEU A 159 -22.62 -13.24 45.38
CA LEU A 159 -21.90 -14.22 46.22
C LEU A 159 -21.08 -13.57 47.34
N LEU A 160 -20.43 -12.43 47.07
CA LEU A 160 -19.77 -11.62 48.10
C LEU A 160 -20.79 -11.11 49.12
N LYS A 161 -21.95 -10.63 48.67
CA LYS A 161 -23.00 -10.08 49.54
C LYS A 161 -23.66 -11.15 50.43
N SER A 162 -23.86 -12.37 49.94
CA SER A 162 -24.41 -13.48 50.75
C SER A 162 -23.42 -14.00 51.79
N ASN A 163 -22.11 -13.92 51.51
CA ASN A 163 -21.06 -14.55 52.30
C ASN A 163 -20.14 -13.54 53.01
N ASN A 164 -20.72 -12.43 53.49
CA ASN A 164 -20.04 -11.40 54.31
C ASN A 164 -18.73 -10.84 53.69
N GLY A 165 -18.65 -10.75 52.37
CA GLY A 165 -17.48 -10.25 51.64
C GLY A 165 -16.39 -11.28 51.36
N SER A 166 -16.66 -12.58 51.51
CA SER A 166 -15.73 -13.66 51.14
C SER A 166 -16.34 -14.60 50.10
N LEU A 167 -15.54 -15.02 49.12
CA LEU A 167 -15.88 -16.10 48.19
C LEU A 167 -15.36 -17.46 48.64
N THR A 168 -14.61 -17.51 49.75
CA THR A 168 -13.84 -18.68 50.19
C THR A 168 -14.10 -19.07 51.65
N SER A 169 -15.11 -18.45 52.27
CA SER A 169 -15.61 -18.79 53.61
C SER A 169 -16.19 -20.20 53.71
N ASP A 170 -16.70 -20.75 52.61
CA ASP A 170 -17.18 -22.12 52.50
C ASP A 170 -16.73 -22.76 51.18
N PRO A 171 -16.62 -24.10 51.11
CA PRO A 171 -16.13 -24.78 49.91
C PRO A 171 -17.05 -24.66 48.68
N VAL A 172 -18.36 -24.50 48.87
CA VAL A 172 -19.34 -24.49 47.77
C VAL A 172 -19.33 -23.15 47.06
N THR A 173 -19.34 -22.04 47.80
CA THR A 173 -19.11 -20.70 47.24
C THR A 173 -17.75 -20.63 46.54
N ALA A 174 -16.70 -21.22 47.12
CA ALA A 174 -15.37 -21.23 46.50
C ALA A 174 -15.35 -21.93 45.13
N ILE A 175 -15.97 -23.11 45.03
CA ILE A 175 -16.09 -23.86 43.77
C ILE A 175 -16.90 -23.06 42.73
N ILE A 176 -18.05 -22.49 43.13
CA ILE A 176 -18.92 -21.72 42.23
C ILE A 176 -18.21 -20.43 41.75
N ALA A 177 -17.54 -19.71 42.65
CA ALA A 177 -16.81 -18.49 42.35
C ALA A 177 -15.61 -18.77 41.42
N ARG A 178 -14.85 -19.85 41.66
CA ARG A 178 -13.76 -20.29 40.78
C ARG A 178 -14.28 -20.63 39.39
N ALA A 179 -15.33 -21.47 39.31
CA ALA A 179 -15.92 -21.89 38.05
C ALA A 179 -16.42 -20.69 37.23
N LYS A 180 -17.19 -19.77 37.85
CA LYS A 180 -17.66 -18.54 37.21
C LYS A 180 -16.50 -17.64 36.75
N THR A 181 -15.46 -17.52 37.56
CA THR A 181 -14.28 -16.67 37.25
C THR A 181 -13.49 -17.19 36.06
N LEU A 182 -13.15 -18.49 36.04
CA LEU A 182 -12.42 -19.07 34.91
C LEU A 182 -13.27 -19.08 33.63
N THR A 183 -14.57 -19.38 33.74
CA THR A 183 -15.52 -19.36 32.60
C THR A 183 -15.68 -17.96 32.01
N ALA A 184 -15.66 -16.91 32.85
CA ALA A 184 -15.69 -15.53 32.37
C ALA A 184 -14.36 -15.15 31.71
N ILE A 185 -13.22 -15.48 32.34
CA ILE A 185 -11.87 -15.19 31.83
C ILE A 185 -11.66 -15.75 30.41
N GLN A 186 -12.16 -16.96 30.13
CA GLN A 186 -12.07 -17.60 28.81
C GLN A 186 -12.94 -16.96 27.71
N GLN A 187 -13.99 -16.21 28.05
CA GLN A 187 -14.92 -15.59 27.08
C GLN A 187 -14.62 -14.10 26.82
N LEU A 188 -13.96 -13.46 27.78
CA LEU A 188 -13.59 -12.05 27.75
C LEU A 188 -12.27 -11.82 27.01
N ASP A 189 -12.01 -10.57 26.65
CA ASP A 189 -10.70 -10.16 26.12
C ASP A 189 -9.80 -9.61 27.24
N ALA A 190 -8.50 -9.51 26.95
CA ALA A 190 -7.48 -9.08 27.89
C ALA A 190 -7.84 -7.79 28.66
N THR A 191 -8.43 -6.81 27.98
CA THR A 191 -8.92 -5.56 28.59
C THR A 191 -9.97 -5.80 29.68
N ARG A 192 -10.89 -6.75 29.48
CA ARG A 192 -11.94 -7.08 30.47
C ARG A 192 -11.45 -8.06 31.54
N ASN A 193 -10.50 -8.93 31.22
CA ASN A 193 -9.81 -9.74 32.21
C ASN A 193 -8.98 -8.88 33.19
N ALA A 194 -8.43 -7.75 32.75
CA ALA A 194 -7.87 -6.74 33.66
C ALA A 194 -8.88 -6.26 34.71
N PHE A 195 -10.14 -5.99 34.31
CA PHE A 195 -11.21 -5.59 35.22
C PHE A 195 -11.66 -6.73 36.16
N VAL A 196 -11.70 -7.98 35.69
CA VAL A 196 -11.98 -9.16 36.55
C VAL A 196 -10.93 -9.32 37.63
N ILE A 197 -9.63 -9.34 37.25
CA ILE A 197 -8.52 -9.46 38.20
C ILE A 197 -8.47 -8.26 39.14
N ARG A 198 -8.74 -7.04 38.65
CA ARG A 198 -8.88 -5.84 39.48
C ARG A 198 -9.97 -6.02 40.54
N PHE A 199 -11.19 -6.33 40.13
CA PHE A 199 -12.34 -6.44 41.03
C PHE A 199 -12.10 -7.48 42.14
N LEU A 200 -11.60 -8.66 41.78
CA LEU A 200 -11.29 -9.70 42.75
C LEU A 200 -10.14 -9.29 43.70
N TYR A 201 -9.14 -8.57 43.21
CA TYR A 201 -8.04 -8.06 44.04
C TYR A 201 -8.49 -6.92 44.98
N GLU A 202 -9.28 -5.95 44.50
CA GLU A 202 -9.84 -4.85 45.31
C GLU A 202 -10.83 -5.39 46.36
N ALA A 203 -11.59 -6.43 46.03
CA ALA A 203 -12.41 -7.20 46.97
C ALA A 203 -11.58 -8.12 47.90
N LYS A 204 -10.23 -8.12 47.81
CA LYS A 204 -9.28 -8.93 48.61
C LYS A 204 -9.38 -10.45 48.44
N GLN A 205 -10.00 -10.90 47.35
CA GLN A 205 -10.19 -12.33 47.07
C GLN A 205 -8.90 -12.99 46.51
N LEU A 206 -8.03 -12.25 45.82
CA LEU A 206 -6.79 -12.80 45.22
C LEU A 206 -5.53 -12.69 46.10
N THR A 207 -5.63 -12.02 47.26
CA THR A 207 -4.51 -11.85 48.20
C THR A 207 -4.46 -12.98 49.22
N SER A 208 -3.27 -13.35 49.70
CA SER A 208 -3.02 -14.45 50.65
C SER A 208 -3.59 -14.25 52.09
N GLY A 209 -4.89 -14.00 52.20
CA GLY A 209 -5.64 -14.20 53.45
C GLY A 209 -5.77 -15.69 53.78
N ALA A 210 -6.64 -16.01 54.75
CA ALA A 210 -6.80 -17.39 55.25
C ALA A 210 -7.18 -18.42 54.17
N ASN A 211 -7.80 -17.98 53.06
CA ASN A 211 -8.03 -18.79 51.87
C ASN A 211 -8.26 -17.84 50.66
N PRO A 212 -7.29 -17.59 49.76
CA PRO A 212 -7.53 -16.82 48.53
C PRO A 212 -8.43 -17.60 47.56
N LEU A 213 -9.20 -16.90 46.72
CA LEU A 213 -9.90 -17.50 45.60
C LEU A 213 -8.88 -18.03 44.61
N ASP A 214 -8.85 -19.35 44.44
CA ASP A 214 -7.95 -19.99 43.50
C ASP A 214 -8.29 -19.62 42.05
N ILE A 215 -7.35 -18.95 41.39
CA ILE A 215 -7.35 -18.66 39.95
C ILE A 215 -6.15 -19.29 39.25
N SER A 216 -5.61 -20.38 39.80
CA SER A 216 -4.57 -21.17 39.15
C SER A 216 -5.03 -21.66 37.78
N ASP A 217 -4.08 -21.79 36.86
CA ASP A 217 -4.29 -22.19 35.46
C ASP A 217 -5.16 -21.23 34.62
N ALA A 218 -5.47 -20.03 35.12
CA ALA A 218 -6.24 -19.03 34.39
C ALA A 218 -5.52 -18.55 33.12
N GLU A 219 -6.27 -18.45 32.01
CA GLU A 219 -5.74 -17.89 30.76
C GLU A 219 -5.85 -16.36 30.75
N LEU A 220 -4.72 -15.71 31.00
CA LEU A 220 -4.56 -14.29 31.24
C LEU A 220 -3.63 -13.63 30.21
N THR A 221 -3.52 -14.23 29.02
CA THR A 221 -2.68 -13.79 27.91
C THR A 221 -2.95 -12.34 27.50
N GLY A 222 -1.89 -11.53 27.38
CA GLY A 222 -1.91 -10.19 26.80
C GLY A 222 -2.54 -9.09 27.68
N ILE A 223 -2.80 -9.36 28.96
CA ILE A 223 -3.40 -8.37 29.86
C ILE A 223 -2.38 -7.27 30.23
N ASP A 224 -2.79 -6.01 30.09
CA ASP A 224 -2.07 -4.89 30.73
C ASP A 224 -2.52 -4.74 32.19
N LEU A 225 -1.69 -5.20 33.11
CA LEU A 225 -1.83 -4.97 34.55
C LEU A 225 -0.94 -3.80 35.02
N SER A 226 -0.24 -3.07 34.13
CA SER A 226 0.71 -2.00 34.47
C SER A 226 0.09 -0.61 34.59
N SER A 227 -0.99 -0.32 33.85
CA SER A 227 -1.67 1.00 33.85
C SER A 227 -2.06 1.48 35.26
N GLU A 228 -1.54 2.65 35.67
CA GLU A 228 -1.72 3.17 37.03
C GLU A 228 -3.17 3.44 37.42
N MET A 229 -4.08 3.59 36.45
CA MET A 229 -5.51 3.75 36.68
C MET A 229 -6.23 2.45 37.11
N ILE A 230 -5.63 1.28 36.86
CA ILE A 230 -6.26 -0.02 37.09
C ILE A 230 -5.93 -0.58 38.48
N PHE A 231 -4.72 -0.34 39.01
CA PHE A 231 -4.31 -0.78 40.36
C PHE A 231 -3.47 0.28 41.07
N HIS A 232 -3.64 0.40 42.40
CA HIS A 232 -2.88 1.29 43.30
C HIS A 232 -1.41 0.86 43.52
N ARG A 233 -0.68 0.58 42.42
CA ARG A 233 0.67 -0.02 42.31
C ARG A 233 0.88 -1.38 42.98
N LYS A 234 0.14 -1.75 44.02
CA LYS A 234 0.29 -3.00 44.78
C LYS A 234 -0.48 -4.14 44.12
N LEU A 235 0.20 -5.27 43.99
CA LEU A 235 -0.27 -6.63 43.67
C LEU A 235 0.45 -7.63 44.59
N HIS A 236 0.69 -7.22 45.83
CA HIS A 236 1.45 -7.94 46.86
C HIS A 236 0.68 -9.19 47.31
N ASN A 237 1.38 -10.30 47.55
CA ASN A 237 0.78 -11.62 47.86
C ASN A 237 -0.24 -12.13 46.80
N LEU A 238 -0.10 -11.74 45.53
CA LEU A 238 -0.95 -12.25 44.44
C LEU A 238 -0.55 -13.69 44.08
N SER A 239 -1.53 -14.60 44.00
CA SER A 239 -1.31 -15.99 43.55
C SER A 239 -1.79 -16.21 42.12
N LEU A 240 -0.88 -16.62 41.24
CA LEU A 240 -1.09 -16.90 39.82
C LEU A 240 -0.34 -18.20 39.39
N THR A 241 -0.29 -19.18 40.28
CA THR A 241 0.26 -20.51 40.05
C THR A 241 -0.30 -21.15 38.77
N GLY A 242 0.55 -21.70 37.91
CA GLY A 242 0.14 -22.36 36.66
C GLY A 242 -0.50 -21.46 35.58
N ALA A 243 -0.79 -20.18 35.87
CA ALA A 243 -1.53 -19.31 34.97
C ALA A 243 -0.79 -19.03 33.65
N ILE A 244 -1.54 -18.84 32.56
CA ILE A 244 -0.99 -18.48 31.25
C ILE A 244 -0.97 -16.96 31.16
N LEU A 245 0.20 -16.36 31.38
CA LEU A 245 0.46 -14.93 31.52
C LEU A 245 1.33 -14.40 30.36
N ARG A 246 1.23 -15.02 29.18
CA ARG A 246 2.03 -14.66 28.01
C ARG A 246 1.76 -13.21 27.59
N ASN A 247 2.79 -12.44 27.27
CA ASN A 247 2.69 -11.01 26.90
C ASN A 247 2.00 -10.10 27.94
N VAL A 248 1.90 -10.51 29.22
CA VAL A 248 1.30 -9.67 30.29
C VAL A 248 2.25 -8.56 30.72
N SER A 249 1.73 -7.36 30.94
CA SER A 249 2.50 -6.24 31.48
C SER A 249 2.23 -6.02 32.97
N PHE A 250 3.27 -6.20 33.79
CA PHE A 250 3.33 -5.96 35.24
C PHE A 250 4.28 -4.79 35.58
N CYS A 251 4.64 -3.96 34.60
CA CYS A 251 5.60 -2.88 34.79
C CYS A 251 5.23 -1.94 35.95
N LYS A 252 6.23 -1.51 36.73
CA LYS A 252 6.11 -0.56 37.87
C LYS A 252 5.18 -0.99 39.01
N ARG A 253 4.86 -2.28 39.11
CA ARG A 253 4.04 -2.84 40.20
C ARG A 253 4.86 -3.31 41.40
N ASP A 254 4.21 -3.40 42.55
CA ASP A 254 4.72 -4.05 43.76
C ASP A 254 4.04 -5.41 43.91
N LEU A 255 4.70 -6.41 43.34
CA LEU A 255 4.39 -7.85 43.32
C LEU A 255 5.19 -8.60 44.39
N SER A 256 5.73 -7.91 45.40
CA SER A 256 6.51 -8.58 46.45
C SER A 256 5.68 -9.72 47.07
N TYR A 257 6.32 -10.87 47.31
CA TYR A 257 5.70 -12.12 47.80
C TYR A 257 4.59 -12.71 46.91
N ALA A 258 4.47 -12.30 45.64
CA ALA A 258 3.58 -12.98 44.68
C ALA A 258 4.09 -14.38 44.31
N ASN A 259 3.16 -15.29 44.00
CA ASN A 259 3.43 -16.66 43.56
C ASN A 259 3.06 -16.81 42.07
N PHE A 260 4.07 -17.10 41.25
CA PHE A 260 3.99 -17.37 39.82
C PHE A 260 4.52 -18.78 39.49
N SER A 261 4.64 -19.67 40.47
CA SER A 261 5.19 -21.01 40.27
C SER A 261 4.41 -21.80 39.21
N GLY A 262 5.13 -22.49 38.32
CA GLY A 262 4.54 -23.21 37.17
C GLY A 262 3.87 -22.37 36.07
N SER A 263 3.78 -21.05 36.21
CA SER A 263 3.10 -20.18 35.21
C SER A 263 3.87 -20.06 33.88
N ASP A 264 3.17 -19.69 32.80
CA ASP A 264 3.79 -19.33 31.52
C ASP A 264 3.76 -17.81 31.31
N LEU A 265 4.90 -17.19 31.56
CA LEU A 265 5.18 -15.75 31.49
C LEU A 265 5.96 -15.39 30.20
N THR A 266 5.91 -16.22 29.16
CA THR A 266 6.62 -15.97 27.89
C THR A 266 6.28 -14.58 27.32
N ASP A 267 7.30 -13.79 26.99
CA ASP A 267 7.19 -12.38 26.53
C ASP A 267 6.54 -11.39 27.54
N ALA A 268 6.32 -11.76 28.80
CA ALA A 268 5.78 -10.85 29.82
C ALA A 268 6.80 -9.75 30.24
N GLN A 269 6.31 -8.65 30.84
CA GLN A 269 7.12 -7.49 31.20
C GLN A 269 6.95 -7.09 32.66
N PHE A 270 8.06 -6.97 33.39
CA PHE A 270 8.15 -6.61 34.81
C PHE A 270 9.06 -5.38 35.03
N ILE A 271 9.15 -4.51 34.02
CA ILE A 271 10.09 -3.38 33.99
C ILE A 271 9.83 -2.43 35.16
N GLU A 272 10.89 -2.10 35.91
CA GLU A 272 10.85 -1.23 37.12
C GLU A 272 9.86 -1.69 38.23
N SER A 273 9.52 -2.99 38.27
CA SER A 273 8.66 -3.57 39.32
C SER A 273 9.44 -3.98 40.59
N LYS A 274 8.74 -4.03 41.74
CA LYS A 274 9.21 -4.65 42.98
C LYS A 274 8.66 -6.08 43.08
N MET A 275 9.53 -7.05 43.32
CA MET A 275 9.26 -8.49 43.27
C MET A 275 10.08 -9.24 44.35
N HIS A 276 10.36 -8.60 45.49
CA HIS A 276 11.11 -9.23 46.58
C HIS A 276 10.37 -10.48 47.08
N ASN A 277 11.09 -11.58 47.34
CA ASN A 277 10.53 -12.85 47.81
C ASN A 277 9.45 -13.47 46.89
N VAL A 278 9.45 -13.15 45.59
CA VAL A 278 8.56 -13.80 44.62
C VAL A 278 8.97 -15.26 44.36
N ASP A 279 8.00 -16.15 44.19
CA ASP A 279 8.22 -17.51 43.71
C ASP A 279 7.90 -17.63 42.21
N LEU A 280 8.90 -17.98 41.40
CA LEU A 280 8.84 -18.26 39.96
C LEU A 280 9.29 -19.70 39.66
N SER A 281 9.33 -20.57 40.67
CA SER A 281 9.80 -21.96 40.53
C SER A 281 8.99 -22.73 39.48
N ARG A 282 9.66 -23.49 38.61
CA ARG A 282 9.07 -24.26 37.49
C ARG A 282 8.29 -23.45 36.45
N SER A 283 8.33 -22.11 36.50
CA SER A 283 7.68 -21.27 35.50
C SER A 283 8.42 -21.25 34.16
N THR A 284 7.78 -20.69 33.13
CA THR A 284 8.40 -20.38 31.85
C THR A 284 8.48 -18.86 31.68
N ILE A 285 9.67 -18.29 31.82
CA ILE A 285 9.96 -16.85 31.66
C ILE A 285 10.80 -16.57 30.38
N VAL A 286 10.52 -17.32 29.31
CA VAL A 286 11.22 -17.18 28.02
C VAL A 286 10.98 -15.80 27.43
N ARG A 287 12.07 -15.07 27.14
CA ARG A 287 12.08 -13.67 26.65
C ARG A 287 11.41 -12.62 27.58
N THR A 288 10.99 -13.00 28.78
CA THR A 288 10.42 -12.08 29.79
C THR A 288 11.42 -10.97 30.15
N ASP A 289 10.94 -9.74 30.31
CA ASP A 289 11.79 -8.57 30.63
C ASP A 289 11.61 -8.09 32.07
N PHE A 290 12.65 -8.26 32.89
CA PHE A 290 12.76 -7.81 34.28
C PHE A 290 13.65 -6.56 34.44
N THR A 291 13.89 -5.78 33.38
CA THR A 291 14.80 -4.62 33.40
C THR A 291 14.48 -3.66 34.56
N LYS A 292 15.49 -3.39 35.41
CA LYS A 292 15.42 -2.60 36.66
C LYS A 292 14.45 -3.14 37.74
N ALA A 293 14.00 -4.40 37.66
CA ALA A 293 13.19 -4.99 38.72
C ALA A 293 13.99 -5.21 40.02
N ASP A 294 13.29 -5.28 41.15
CA ASP A 294 13.84 -5.75 42.42
C ASP A 294 13.35 -7.17 42.71
N LEU A 295 14.21 -8.16 42.50
CA LEU A 295 13.97 -9.60 42.62
C LEU A 295 14.79 -10.21 43.77
N GLN A 296 15.14 -9.42 44.80
CA GLN A 296 15.87 -9.93 45.96
C GLN A 296 15.11 -11.07 46.65
N TYR A 297 15.84 -12.10 47.09
CA TYR A 297 15.29 -13.30 47.77
C TYR A 297 14.26 -14.12 46.96
N SER A 298 14.12 -13.89 45.65
CA SER A 298 13.18 -14.65 44.80
C SER A 298 13.68 -16.06 44.46
N SER A 299 12.73 -16.98 44.25
CA SER A 299 13.01 -18.35 43.80
C SER A 299 12.74 -18.49 42.31
N PHE A 300 13.74 -18.91 41.56
CA PHE A 300 13.62 -19.38 40.18
C PHE A 300 14.02 -20.87 40.08
N TYR A 301 13.72 -21.70 41.08
CA TYR A 301 14.07 -23.13 41.02
C TYR A 301 13.49 -23.80 39.77
N ASP A 302 14.31 -24.50 38.98
CA ASP A 302 13.85 -25.33 37.83
C ASP A 302 13.09 -24.55 36.74
N VAL A 303 13.49 -23.28 36.52
CA VAL A 303 12.79 -22.36 35.62
C VAL A 303 13.23 -22.48 34.14
N HIS A 304 12.29 -22.27 33.21
CA HIS A 304 12.54 -22.20 31.77
C HIS A 304 12.73 -20.74 31.32
N SER A 305 13.99 -20.30 31.21
CA SER A 305 14.40 -18.88 31.13
C SER A 305 15.32 -18.56 29.95
N ARG A 306 15.07 -19.20 28.80
CA ARG A 306 15.86 -18.94 27.60
C ARG A 306 15.62 -17.50 27.11
N ARG A 307 16.69 -16.73 26.92
CA ARG A 307 16.67 -15.32 26.48
C ARG A 307 15.92 -14.34 27.41
N THR A 308 15.72 -14.68 28.67
CA THR A 308 15.16 -13.77 29.68
C THR A 308 16.08 -12.55 29.88
N ILE A 309 15.49 -11.38 30.10
CA ILE A 309 16.22 -10.11 30.20
C ILE A 309 16.24 -9.63 31.65
N PHE A 310 17.39 -9.77 32.31
CA PHE A 310 17.71 -9.10 33.56
C PHE A 310 18.76 -8.01 33.25
N ARG A 311 18.33 -6.76 33.02
CA ARG A 311 19.25 -5.60 32.92
C ARG A 311 19.12 -4.67 34.12
N ASN A 312 20.23 -4.41 34.82
CA ASN A 312 20.31 -3.56 36.00
C ASN A 312 19.36 -4.01 37.15
N VAL A 313 19.19 -5.32 37.33
CA VAL A 313 18.24 -5.94 38.28
C VAL A 313 18.89 -6.17 39.63
N TYR A 314 18.13 -6.04 40.72
CA TYR A 314 18.55 -6.48 42.04
C TYR A 314 18.16 -7.96 42.23
N LEU A 315 19.14 -8.85 42.35
CA LEU A 315 18.94 -10.29 42.48
C LEU A 315 19.55 -10.85 43.77
N MET A 316 19.92 -10.00 44.73
CA MET A 316 20.67 -10.42 45.91
C MET A 316 19.96 -11.54 46.68
N ASN A 317 20.70 -12.64 46.93
CA ASN A 317 20.23 -13.88 47.54
C ASN A 317 19.11 -14.65 46.79
N ALA A 318 18.85 -14.35 45.52
CA ALA A 318 17.92 -15.14 44.70
C ALA A 318 18.50 -16.52 44.33
N THR A 319 17.64 -17.48 43.94
CA THR A 319 18.06 -18.82 43.49
C THR A 319 17.65 -19.10 42.05
N PHE A 320 18.53 -19.74 41.28
CA PHE A 320 18.33 -20.22 39.90
C PHE A 320 18.83 -21.67 39.78
N ILE A 321 18.53 -22.49 40.78
CA ILE A 321 19.00 -23.89 40.83
C ILE A 321 18.34 -24.68 39.70
N SER A 322 19.11 -25.57 39.05
CA SER A 322 18.65 -26.41 37.92
C SER A 322 18.08 -25.65 36.70
N SER A 323 18.30 -24.34 36.61
CA SER A 323 17.54 -23.45 35.69
C SER A 323 18.08 -23.41 34.26
N SER A 324 17.18 -23.26 33.29
CA SER A 324 17.48 -23.21 31.86
C SER A 324 17.61 -21.77 31.37
N LEU A 325 18.82 -21.20 31.44
CA LEU A 325 19.12 -19.76 31.30
C LEU A 325 19.98 -19.44 30.05
N GLN A 326 19.87 -20.21 28.98
CA GLN A 326 20.74 -20.01 27.82
C GLN A 326 20.40 -18.68 27.12
N GLN A 327 21.43 -17.93 26.72
CA GLN A 327 21.28 -16.62 26.11
C GLN A 327 20.55 -15.59 27.01
N ALA A 328 20.44 -15.83 28.33
CA ALA A 328 19.87 -14.88 29.28
C ALA A 328 20.82 -13.70 29.52
N VAL A 329 20.24 -12.52 29.74
CA VAL A 329 20.98 -11.28 29.96
C VAL A 329 20.96 -10.95 31.45
N PHE A 330 22.12 -10.63 32.03
CA PHE A 330 22.36 -10.25 33.43
C PHE A 330 23.20 -8.96 33.56
N ILE A 331 23.22 -8.12 32.51
CA ILE A 331 24.08 -6.93 32.41
C ILE A 331 23.83 -5.97 33.58
N ASN A 332 24.91 -5.55 34.24
CA ASN A 332 24.93 -4.65 35.41
C ASN A 332 24.10 -5.12 36.63
N CYS A 333 23.73 -6.40 36.73
CA CYS A 333 22.88 -6.90 37.82
C CYS A 333 23.62 -7.04 39.16
N MET A 334 22.88 -6.85 40.25
CA MET A 334 23.33 -7.06 41.64
C MET A 334 23.04 -8.52 42.02
N CYS A 335 23.92 -9.45 41.62
CA CYS A 335 23.73 -10.89 41.78
C CYS A 335 24.49 -11.47 43.00
N GLN A 336 24.78 -10.66 44.01
CA GLN A 336 25.51 -11.13 45.20
C GLN A 336 24.76 -12.26 45.90
N ASN A 337 25.51 -13.29 46.32
CA ASN A 337 24.98 -14.53 46.93
C ASN A 337 23.97 -15.33 46.08
N VAL A 338 23.83 -15.04 44.77
CA VAL A 338 22.88 -15.79 43.91
C VAL A 338 23.36 -17.22 43.68
N ASN A 339 22.44 -18.18 43.79
CA ASN A 339 22.74 -19.59 43.61
C ASN A 339 22.34 -20.11 42.21
N PHE A 340 23.32 -20.29 41.31
CA PHE A 340 23.15 -20.84 39.96
C PHE A 340 23.52 -22.35 39.87
N ARG A 341 23.47 -23.09 40.99
CA ARG A 341 23.92 -24.51 41.01
C ARG A 341 23.16 -25.35 39.98
N SER A 342 23.91 -26.13 39.21
CA SER A 342 23.37 -27.04 38.18
C SER A 342 22.60 -26.32 37.04
N ALA A 343 22.70 -24.98 36.95
CA ALA A 343 22.02 -24.19 35.92
C ALA A 343 22.72 -24.25 34.55
N ASN A 344 22.01 -23.89 33.49
CA ASN A 344 22.50 -23.87 32.13
C ASN A 344 22.55 -22.44 31.58
N LEU A 345 23.71 -21.79 31.73
CA LEU A 345 23.98 -20.39 31.40
C LEU A 345 24.79 -20.22 30.10
N LYS A 346 24.77 -21.20 29.20
CA LYS A 346 25.48 -21.13 27.91
C LYS A 346 25.06 -19.89 27.13
N HIS A 347 26.04 -19.13 26.62
CA HIS A 347 25.86 -17.84 25.95
C HIS A 347 25.17 -16.74 26.79
N ALA A 348 25.11 -16.84 28.13
CA ALA A 348 24.56 -15.77 28.97
C ALA A 348 25.50 -14.56 29.07
N ASP A 349 24.97 -13.38 29.39
CA ASP A 349 25.73 -12.13 29.46
C ASP A 349 25.68 -11.48 30.85
N PHE A 350 26.75 -11.67 31.63
CA PHE A 350 26.93 -11.08 32.96
C PHE A 350 27.76 -9.78 32.93
N SER A 351 27.93 -9.10 31.79
CA SER A 351 28.85 -7.97 31.73
C SER A 351 28.50 -6.85 32.72
N GLY A 352 29.52 -6.42 33.49
CA GLY A 352 29.37 -5.45 34.59
C GLY A 352 28.58 -5.93 35.82
N ALA A 353 28.15 -7.19 35.89
CA ALA A 353 27.41 -7.75 37.03
C ALA A 353 28.29 -7.93 38.28
N LYS A 354 27.66 -7.94 39.46
CA LYS A 354 28.33 -8.15 40.76
C LYS A 354 28.07 -9.56 41.28
N LEU A 355 29.05 -10.45 41.11
CA LEU A 355 28.95 -11.89 41.43
C LEU A 355 29.55 -12.30 42.79
N LYS A 356 29.74 -11.35 43.73
CA LYS A 356 30.37 -11.67 45.03
C LYS A 356 29.50 -12.67 45.81
N GLY A 357 30.06 -13.83 46.12
CA GLY A 357 29.39 -14.90 46.86
C GLY A 357 28.43 -15.76 46.03
N SER A 358 28.30 -15.51 44.72
CA SER A 358 27.43 -16.31 43.85
C SER A 358 27.98 -17.72 43.64
N ILE A 359 27.10 -18.73 43.57
CA ILE A 359 27.46 -20.15 43.46
C ILE A 359 27.30 -20.63 42.01
N PHE A 360 28.36 -21.20 41.44
CA PHE A 360 28.42 -21.70 40.06
C PHE A 360 28.82 -23.20 39.97
N THR A 361 28.57 -23.97 41.02
CA THR A 361 28.86 -25.41 41.05
C THR A 361 27.95 -26.18 40.08
N GLU A 362 28.50 -27.10 39.28
CA GLU A 362 27.78 -27.86 38.22
C GLU A 362 27.14 -26.99 37.12
N THR A 363 27.45 -25.69 37.06
CA THR A 363 26.85 -24.78 36.08
C THR A 363 27.52 -24.90 34.71
N HIS A 364 26.71 -24.95 33.65
CA HIS A 364 27.20 -24.83 32.27
C HIS A 364 27.41 -23.36 31.90
N LEU A 365 28.63 -23.00 31.50
CA LEU A 365 29.06 -21.61 31.29
C LEU A 365 29.81 -21.39 29.96
N GLU A 366 29.64 -22.28 28.98
CA GLU A 366 30.27 -22.10 27.67
C GLU A 366 29.76 -20.82 26.96
N ARG A 367 30.70 -20.05 26.39
CA ARG A 367 30.45 -18.78 25.70
C ARG A 367 29.77 -17.71 26.56
N THR A 368 29.90 -17.80 27.89
CA THR A 368 29.36 -16.78 28.81
C THR A 368 30.22 -15.51 28.78
N ASN A 369 29.59 -14.34 28.79
CA ASN A 369 30.28 -13.06 28.87
C ASN A 369 30.43 -12.62 30.34
N PHE A 370 31.65 -12.62 30.86
CA PHE A 370 32.04 -12.11 32.18
C PHE A 370 32.85 -10.81 32.08
N SER A 371 32.78 -10.08 30.96
CA SER A 371 33.55 -8.85 30.82
C SER A 371 33.16 -7.79 31.85
N ARG A 372 34.16 -7.07 32.38
CA ARG A 372 33.99 -6.04 33.44
C ARG A 372 33.43 -6.57 34.77
N VAL A 373 33.44 -7.89 34.99
CA VAL A 373 33.02 -8.51 36.26
C VAL A 373 34.19 -8.62 37.23
N ASN A 374 33.93 -8.43 38.53
CA ASN A 374 34.86 -8.78 39.58
C ASN A 374 34.60 -10.22 40.06
N LEU A 375 35.49 -11.14 39.71
CA LEU A 375 35.48 -12.57 40.05
C LEU A 375 36.43 -12.92 41.22
N SER A 376 37.07 -11.91 41.81
CA SER A 376 38.18 -12.09 42.75
C SER A 376 37.76 -12.92 43.98
N GLY A 377 38.51 -13.98 44.28
CA GLY A 377 38.23 -14.92 45.37
C GLY A 377 37.07 -15.90 45.13
N MET A 378 36.47 -15.94 43.94
CA MET A 378 35.46 -16.94 43.60
C MET A 378 36.08 -18.32 43.29
N THR A 379 35.32 -19.38 43.54
CA THR A 379 35.72 -20.76 43.21
C THR A 379 34.82 -21.32 42.12
N PHE A 380 35.44 -21.70 41.00
CA PHE A 380 34.84 -22.43 39.90
C PHE A 380 35.35 -23.88 39.94
N TYR A 381 34.49 -24.82 40.34
CA TYR A 381 34.83 -26.23 40.47
C TYR A 381 34.08 -27.10 39.44
N ASN A 382 34.82 -27.83 38.62
CA ASN A 382 34.29 -28.81 37.65
C ASN A 382 33.24 -28.21 36.70
N ILE A 383 33.59 -27.13 36.01
CA ILE A 383 32.74 -26.42 35.03
C ILE A 383 33.41 -26.28 33.67
N ASN A 384 32.61 -25.92 32.65
CA ASN A 384 33.10 -25.60 31.31
C ASN A 384 32.95 -24.10 31.01
N LEU A 385 34.06 -23.44 30.67
CA LEU A 385 34.20 -22.02 30.34
C LEU A 385 34.74 -21.82 28.91
N LEU A 386 34.67 -22.83 28.03
CA LEU A 386 35.10 -22.74 26.64
C LEU A 386 34.52 -21.47 25.96
N GLU A 387 35.38 -20.68 25.29
CA GLU A 387 35.03 -19.44 24.57
C GLU A 387 34.33 -18.36 25.45
N SER A 388 34.55 -18.36 26.76
CA SER A 388 33.98 -17.36 27.67
C SER A 388 34.82 -16.09 27.73
N ASN A 389 34.17 -14.93 27.68
CA ASN A 389 34.84 -13.63 27.61
C ASN A 389 35.16 -13.08 29.00
N PHE A 390 36.45 -12.82 29.28
CA PHE A 390 36.97 -12.27 30.54
C PHE A 390 37.58 -10.85 30.40
N THR A 391 37.32 -10.16 29.29
CA THR A 391 37.83 -8.79 29.01
C THR A 391 37.50 -7.82 30.15
N ASP A 392 38.48 -7.02 30.60
CA ASP A 392 38.35 -6.09 31.72
C ASP A 392 37.88 -6.71 33.07
N SER A 393 37.90 -8.04 33.22
CA SER A 393 37.49 -8.72 34.47
C SER A 393 38.64 -8.87 35.47
N SER A 394 38.32 -8.93 36.77
CA SER A 394 39.30 -9.16 37.84
C SER A 394 39.20 -10.58 38.39
N CYS A 395 40.21 -11.41 38.11
CA CYS A 395 40.30 -12.81 38.55
C CYS A 395 41.29 -13.02 39.72
N VAL A 396 41.54 -12.00 40.54
CA VAL A 396 42.55 -12.04 41.62
C VAL A 396 42.14 -13.07 42.69
N GLY A 397 42.94 -14.12 42.84
CA GLY A 397 42.64 -15.22 43.78
C GLY A 397 41.44 -16.09 43.38
N THR A 398 40.98 -16.02 42.12
CA THR A 398 39.92 -16.90 41.61
C THR A 398 40.47 -18.31 41.40
N VAL A 399 39.75 -19.34 41.88
CA VAL A 399 40.17 -20.74 41.83
C VAL A 399 39.44 -21.46 40.70
N PHE A 400 40.17 -21.94 39.69
CA PHE A 400 39.65 -22.68 38.54
C PHE A 400 39.95 -24.19 38.66
N ALA A 401 39.34 -24.86 39.64
CA ALA A 401 39.62 -26.26 39.94
C ALA A 401 38.85 -27.21 39.01
N ARG A 402 39.56 -28.04 38.23
CA ARG A 402 38.97 -28.95 37.22
C ARG A 402 38.09 -28.21 36.18
N ALA A 403 38.35 -26.94 35.92
CA ALA A 403 37.63 -26.16 34.92
C ALA A 403 38.23 -26.37 33.52
N ILE A 404 37.39 -26.45 32.48
CA ILE A 404 37.82 -26.37 31.08
C ILE A 404 37.79 -24.91 30.68
N ILE A 405 38.93 -24.34 30.28
CA ILE A 405 39.05 -22.95 29.84
C ILE A 405 39.82 -22.92 28.52
N ALA A 406 39.29 -22.21 27.53
CA ALA A 406 40.06 -21.73 26.38
C ALA A 406 39.94 -20.20 26.37
N VAL A 407 41.06 -19.52 26.57
CA VAL A 407 41.14 -18.05 26.54
C VAL A 407 41.37 -17.61 25.09
N THR A 408 40.60 -16.61 24.66
CA THR A 408 40.71 -15.93 23.37
C THR A 408 40.89 -14.44 23.59
#